data_AF-A0A7Y2Y2Q2-F1
#
_entry.id   AF-A0A7Y2Y2Q2-F1
#
_cell.length_a   1.000
_cell.length_b   1.000
_cell.length_c   1.000
_cell.angle_alpha   90.00
_cell.angle_beta   90.00
_cell.angle_gamma   90.00
#
_symmetry.space_group_name_H-M   'P 1'
#
loop_
_entity.id
_entity.type
_entity.pdbx_description
1 polymer ?
#
loop_
_entity_poly.entity_id
_entity_poly.type
_entity_poly.pdbx_seq_one_letter_code
_entity_poly.pdbx_strand_id
1 'polypeptide(L)'
;MRYSQKIILIILTFFGINSICAQLTVRNDAYIFVDDNVVFVEDNINLQEANSMMYLRNESQFIQGTGVTGNSGLGQLSVQQRGTSNEYAYNYWCSPIGNNSLASGNENFQVDLIDDSTGLITSIDAAFTANFNGTSSPLTISSNWLYT
;
A
#
# COMPACT_ATOMS: atom_id res chain seq x y z
N MET A 1 -43.48 -12.04 -65.29
CA MET A 1 -42.78 -12.71 -64.17
C MET A 1 -41.90 -11.69 -63.47
N ARG A 2 -42.23 -11.25 -62.25
CA ARG A 2 -41.42 -10.30 -61.47
C ARG A 2 -40.78 -11.06 -60.31
N TYR A 3 -39.45 -11.15 -60.30
CA TYR A 3 -38.70 -11.79 -59.22
C TYR A 3 -38.55 -10.80 -58.05
N SER A 4 -39.02 -11.18 -56.87
CA SER A 4 -38.83 -10.43 -55.63
C SER A 4 -37.46 -10.75 -55.05
N GLN A 5 -36.57 -9.75 -54.99
CA GLN A 5 -35.27 -9.89 -54.32
C GLN A 5 -35.47 -9.73 -52.80
N LYS A 6 -35.09 -10.75 -52.04
CA LYS A 6 -35.08 -10.71 -50.56
C LYS A 6 -33.68 -10.28 -50.10
N ILE A 7 -33.62 -9.15 -49.40
CA ILE A 7 -32.39 -8.66 -48.77
C ILE A 7 -32.27 -9.35 -47.40
N ILE A 8 -31.18 -10.07 -47.18
CA ILE A 8 -30.83 -10.67 -45.89
C ILE A 8 -29.83 -9.74 -45.21
N LEU A 9 -30.20 -9.21 -44.04
CA LEU A 9 -29.33 -8.40 -43.19
C LEU A 9 -28.61 -9.31 -42.19
N ILE A 10 -27.28 -9.35 -42.24
CA ILE A 10 -26.43 -10.02 -41.25
C ILE A 10 -25.78 -8.94 -40.39
N ILE A 11 -26.08 -8.94 -39.09
CA ILE A 11 -25.45 -8.06 -38.11
C ILE A 11 -24.32 -8.86 -37.45
N LEU A 12 -23.07 -8.50 -37.75
CA LEU A 12 -21.88 -9.08 -37.15
C LEU A 12 -21.47 -8.23 -35.94
N THR A 13 -21.66 -8.74 -34.72
CA THR A 13 -21.26 -8.05 -33.48
C THR A 13 -19.83 -8.45 -33.13
N PHE A 14 -18.89 -7.51 -33.28
CA PHE A 14 -17.51 -7.68 -32.83
C PHE A 14 -17.43 -7.35 -31.33
N PHE A 15 -17.17 -8.36 -30.48
CA PHE A 15 -16.79 -8.14 -29.09
C PHE A 15 -15.27 -7.96 -29.02
N GLY A 16 -14.82 -6.71 -28.85
CA GLY A 16 -13.42 -6.42 -28.53
C GLY A 16 -13.14 -6.72 -27.06
N ILE A 17 -12.13 -7.54 -26.79
CA ILE A 17 -11.54 -7.70 -25.45
C ILE A 17 -10.71 -6.44 -25.17
N ASN A 18 -11.22 -5.56 -24.30
CA ASN A 18 -10.43 -4.47 -23.74
C ASN A 18 -9.73 -5.01 -22.48
N SER A 19 -8.40 -5.02 -22.48
CA SER A 19 -7.64 -5.22 -21.25
C SER A 19 -7.86 -4.00 -20.36
N ILE A 20 -8.50 -4.19 -19.21
CA ILE A 20 -8.64 -3.15 -18.21
C ILE A 20 -7.41 -3.24 -17.30
N CYS A 21 -6.55 -2.23 -17.34
CA CYS A 21 -5.50 -2.08 -16.33
C CYS A 21 -6.15 -1.49 -15.07
N ALA A 22 -6.21 -2.25 -13.98
CA ALA A 22 -6.66 -1.73 -12.71
C ALA A 22 -5.52 -0.90 -12.07
N GLN A 23 -5.69 0.42 -12.05
CA GLN A 23 -4.82 1.37 -11.35
C GLN A 23 -5.59 2.04 -10.21
N LEU A 24 -4.88 2.40 -9.14
CA LEU A 24 -5.46 3.08 -7.98
C LEU A 24 -4.83 4.46 -7.80
N THR A 25 -5.66 5.48 -7.63
CA THR A 25 -5.19 6.87 -7.42
C THR A 25 -5.95 7.50 -6.28
N VAL A 26 -5.21 8.14 -5.36
CA VAL A 26 -5.74 8.96 -4.28
C VAL A 26 -5.34 10.41 -4.54
N ARG A 27 -6.31 11.32 -4.41
CA ARG A 27 -6.19 12.75 -4.74
C ARG A 27 -6.72 13.61 -3.60
N ASN A 28 -6.38 14.89 -3.61
CA ASN A 28 -6.96 15.91 -2.75
C ASN A 28 -6.73 15.67 -1.26
N ASP A 29 -5.53 15.19 -0.88
CA ASP A 29 -5.20 14.85 0.51
C ASP A 29 -6.20 13.86 1.14
N ALA A 30 -6.86 13.05 0.30
CA ALA A 30 -7.82 12.06 0.74
C ALA A 30 -7.12 10.78 1.20
N TYR A 31 -7.89 9.85 1.74
CA TYR A 31 -7.36 8.54 2.12
C TYR A 31 -8.28 7.41 1.70
N ILE A 32 -7.67 6.24 1.52
CA ILE A 32 -8.37 4.95 1.46
C ILE A 32 -8.14 4.23 2.78
N PHE A 33 -9.22 3.74 3.37
CA PHE A 33 -9.18 2.95 4.59
C PHE A 33 -9.61 1.52 4.27
N VAL A 34 -8.70 0.57 4.45
CA VAL A 34 -8.93 -0.86 4.21
C VAL A 34 -8.90 -1.57 5.55
N ASP A 35 -9.96 -2.33 5.81
CA ASP A 35 -10.17 -3.03 7.07
C ASP A 35 -10.51 -4.49 6.79
N ASP A 36 -9.72 -5.43 7.33
CA ASP A 36 -9.87 -6.87 7.13
C ASP A 36 -10.13 -7.27 5.67
N ASN A 37 -9.38 -6.68 4.74
CA ASN A 37 -9.58 -6.90 3.31
C ASN A 37 -8.28 -6.88 2.51
N VAL A 38 -8.34 -7.51 1.34
CA VAL A 38 -7.26 -7.49 0.35
C VAL A 38 -7.64 -6.54 -0.79
N VAL A 39 -6.80 -5.54 -1.05
CA VAL A 39 -6.91 -4.67 -2.22
C VAL A 39 -5.90 -5.12 -3.26
N PHE A 40 -6.39 -5.39 -4.47
CA PHE A 40 -5.56 -5.75 -5.62
C PHE A 40 -5.56 -4.63 -6.66
N VAL A 41 -4.38 -4.30 -7.17
CA VAL A 41 -4.21 -3.46 -8.37
C VAL A 41 -3.31 -4.18 -9.37
N GLU A 42 -3.62 -4.05 -10.66
CA GLU A 42 -2.84 -4.73 -11.70
C GLU A 42 -1.54 -3.97 -12.01
N ASP A 43 -1.63 -2.64 -12.10
CA ASP A 43 -0.54 -1.83 -12.64
C ASP A 43 0.19 -1.00 -11.59
N ASN A 44 -0.43 0.08 -11.12
CA ASN A 44 0.21 0.95 -10.15
C ASN A 44 -0.76 1.56 -9.13
N ILE A 45 -0.16 2.06 -8.06
CA ILE A 45 -0.77 2.99 -7.10
C ILE A 45 -0.12 4.37 -7.25
N ASN A 46 -0.96 5.42 -7.19
CA ASN A 46 -0.55 6.82 -7.20
C ASN A 46 -1.20 7.58 -6.03
N LEU A 47 -0.40 7.90 -5.00
CA LEU A 47 -0.83 8.71 -3.84
C LEU A 47 -0.33 10.15 -4.03
N GLN A 48 -1.12 10.99 -4.71
CA GLN A 48 -0.55 12.14 -5.41
C GLN A 48 -0.01 13.25 -4.50
N GLU A 49 -0.74 13.61 -3.44
CA GLU A 49 -0.38 14.67 -2.50
C GLU A 49 0.31 14.09 -1.25
N ALA A 50 1.05 14.93 -0.52
CA ALA A 50 1.83 14.48 0.63
C ALA A 50 0.97 13.87 1.75
N ASN A 51 -0.29 14.30 1.89
CA ASN A 51 -1.22 13.73 2.86
C ASN A 51 -2.19 12.71 2.24
N SER A 52 -1.97 12.29 0.99
CA SER A 52 -2.77 11.23 0.38
C SER A 52 -2.34 9.89 0.98
N MET A 53 -3.25 9.19 1.64
CA MET A 53 -2.90 8.01 2.46
C MET A 53 -3.64 6.74 2.02
N MET A 54 -3.02 5.59 2.23
CA MET A 54 -3.70 4.30 2.28
C MET A 54 -3.44 3.63 3.63
N TYR A 55 -4.50 3.40 4.39
CA TYR A 55 -4.44 2.75 5.69
C TYR A 55 -4.87 1.29 5.57
N LEU A 56 -3.97 0.37 5.91
CA LEU A 56 -4.23 -1.07 5.97
C LEU A 56 -4.36 -1.46 7.45
N ARG A 57 -5.55 -1.92 7.86
CA ARG A 57 -5.88 -2.29 9.25
C ARG A 57 -6.40 -3.72 9.34
N ASN A 58 -6.25 -4.31 10.52
CA ASN A 58 -6.73 -5.66 10.83
C ASN A 58 -6.28 -6.68 9.78
N GLU A 59 -4.96 -6.79 9.60
CA GLU A 59 -4.33 -7.73 8.65
C GLU A 59 -4.63 -7.48 7.16
N SER A 60 -5.20 -6.31 6.83
CA SER A 60 -5.41 -5.91 5.43
C SER A 60 -4.13 -5.91 4.63
N GLN A 61 -4.26 -6.26 3.35
CA GLN A 61 -3.13 -6.38 2.43
C GLN A 61 -3.37 -5.56 1.16
N PHE A 62 -2.29 -5.00 0.65
CA PHE A 62 -2.24 -4.45 -0.69
C PHE A 62 -1.38 -5.37 -1.56
N ILE A 63 -1.95 -5.86 -2.66
CA ILE A 63 -1.30 -6.78 -3.60
C ILE A 63 -1.25 -6.10 -4.96
N GLN A 64 -0.08 -6.13 -5.59
CA GLN A 64 0.15 -5.55 -6.90
C GLN A 64 0.49 -6.65 -7.92
N GLY A 65 -0.12 -6.55 -9.10
CA GLY A 65 0.16 -7.39 -10.26
C GLY A 65 1.47 -7.06 -10.96
N THR A 66 1.60 -7.50 -12.21
CA THR A 66 2.86 -7.43 -12.98
C THR A 66 2.98 -6.19 -13.86
N GLY A 67 2.17 -5.16 -13.64
CA GLY A 67 2.20 -3.98 -14.49
C GLY A 67 3.54 -3.25 -14.49
N VAL A 68 3.68 -2.36 -15.47
CA VAL A 68 4.97 -1.78 -15.89
C VAL A 68 5.09 -0.29 -15.60
N THR A 69 4.01 0.35 -15.13
CA THR A 69 3.98 1.81 -14.92
C THR A 69 4.77 2.23 -13.67
N GLY A 70 4.84 1.35 -12.66
CA GLY A 70 5.53 1.62 -11.40
C GLY A 70 4.71 2.52 -10.46
N ASN A 71 4.96 2.40 -9.15
CA ASN A 71 4.28 3.19 -8.13
C ASN A 71 4.78 4.63 -8.12
N SER A 72 3.90 5.56 -7.77
CA SER A 72 4.18 7.00 -7.80
C SER A 72 3.41 7.75 -6.73
N GLY A 73 3.74 9.03 -6.53
CA GLY A 73 3.08 9.89 -5.57
C GLY A 73 4.01 10.38 -4.47
N LEU A 74 3.49 11.30 -3.66
CA LEU A 74 4.15 11.87 -2.48
C LEU A 74 3.57 11.31 -1.17
N GLY A 75 2.42 10.65 -1.24
CA GLY A 75 1.71 10.11 -0.10
C GLY A 75 2.26 8.77 0.38
N GLN A 76 1.63 8.20 1.42
CA GLN A 76 2.17 7.04 2.12
C GLN A 76 1.16 5.91 2.29
N LEU A 77 1.68 4.68 2.32
CA LEU A 77 0.95 3.53 2.84
C LEU A 77 1.30 3.35 4.32
N SER A 78 0.28 3.13 5.15
CA SER A 78 0.42 2.86 6.58
C SER A 78 -0.17 1.50 6.88
N VAL A 79 0.67 0.59 7.38
CA VAL A 79 0.26 -0.75 7.84
C VAL A 79 0.25 -0.76 9.35
N GLN A 80 -0.87 -1.12 9.97
CA GLN A 80 -0.91 -1.35 11.41
C GLN A 80 -0.71 -2.84 11.69
N GLN A 81 0.31 -3.16 12.49
CA GLN A 81 0.62 -4.51 12.93
C GLN A 81 0.52 -4.58 14.47
N ARG A 82 0.14 -5.75 14.99
CA ARG A 82 0.15 -6.03 16.42
C ARG A 82 1.08 -7.20 16.70
N GLY A 83 2.08 -7.00 17.56
CA GLY A 83 2.91 -8.09 18.07
C GLY A 83 2.12 -9.00 19.00
N THR A 84 2.38 -10.32 18.95
CA THR A 84 1.57 -11.33 19.68
C THR A 84 2.35 -12.17 20.68
N SER A 85 3.67 -11.95 20.83
CA SER A 85 4.53 -12.87 21.61
C SER A 85 5.11 -12.24 22.87
N ASN A 86 6.17 -11.46 22.76
CA ASN A 86 6.88 -10.78 23.86
C ASN A 86 7.84 -9.72 23.31
N GLU A 87 8.47 -8.94 24.18
CA GLU A 87 9.41 -7.86 23.83
C GLU A 87 10.71 -8.34 23.16
N TYR A 88 11.02 -9.64 23.23
CA TYR A 88 12.21 -10.24 22.62
C TYR A 88 11.91 -10.97 21.30
N ALA A 89 10.65 -10.99 20.86
CA ALA A 89 10.23 -11.63 19.62
C ALA A 89 10.33 -10.67 18.43
N TYR A 90 10.61 -11.23 17.25
CA TYR A 90 10.53 -10.49 15.98
C TYR A 90 9.07 -10.22 15.63
N ASN A 91 8.59 -9.04 15.99
CA ASN A 91 7.21 -8.60 15.73
C ASN A 91 7.06 -7.79 14.43
N TYR A 92 8.17 -7.47 13.75
CA TYR A 92 8.18 -6.65 12.55
C TYR A 92 8.79 -7.40 11.38
N TRP A 93 7.99 -7.61 10.34
CA TRP A 93 8.38 -8.25 9.09
C TRP A 93 7.79 -7.42 7.96
N CYS A 94 8.62 -6.65 7.27
CA CYS A 94 8.24 -6.00 6.02
C CYS A 94 9.27 -6.29 4.93
N SER A 95 8.80 -6.50 3.70
CA SER A 95 9.63 -6.32 2.49
C SER A 95 10.18 -4.88 2.50
N PRO A 96 11.41 -4.60 2.03
CA PRO A 96 12.00 -3.27 2.15
C PRO A 96 11.04 -2.19 1.62
N ILE A 97 10.55 -1.37 2.55
CA ILE A 97 9.79 -0.15 2.26
C ILE A 97 10.84 0.95 2.19
N GLY A 98 10.91 1.64 1.04
CA GLY A 98 11.85 2.73 0.87
C GLY A 98 11.51 3.92 1.76
N ASN A 99 12.53 4.69 2.14
CA ASN A 99 12.37 5.97 2.83
C ASN A 99 11.36 6.87 2.10
N ASN A 100 10.46 7.52 2.85
CA ASN A 100 9.58 8.55 2.28
C ASN A 100 10.36 9.85 2.06
N SER A 101 11.23 9.84 1.03
CA SER A 101 12.03 10.98 0.64
C SER A 101 11.61 11.48 -0.75
N LEU A 102 12.08 12.68 -1.12
CA LEU A 102 11.87 13.22 -2.47
C LEU A 102 12.80 12.56 -3.52
N ALA A 103 13.57 11.54 -3.15
CA ALA A 103 14.40 10.79 -4.08
C ALA A 103 13.53 9.93 -5.01
N SER A 104 14.03 9.73 -6.23
CA SER A 104 13.37 8.89 -7.22
C SER A 104 13.96 7.48 -7.19
N GLY A 105 13.08 6.47 -7.19
CA GLY A 105 13.46 5.06 -7.25
C GLY A 105 13.31 4.32 -5.93
N ASN A 106 13.87 3.11 -5.87
CA ASN A 106 13.83 2.29 -4.67
C ASN A 106 14.84 2.81 -3.65
N GLU A 107 14.35 3.23 -2.49
CA GLU A 107 15.17 3.63 -1.36
C GLU A 107 15.43 2.44 -0.43
N ASN A 108 16.50 2.54 0.37
CA ASN A 108 16.79 1.53 1.39
C ASN A 108 15.71 1.52 2.48
N PHE A 109 15.47 0.33 3.03
CA PHE A 109 14.68 0.18 4.25
C PHE A 109 15.36 0.88 5.43
N GLN A 110 14.56 1.54 6.27
CA GLN A 110 15.02 2.13 7.53
C GLN A 110 14.07 1.78 8.67
N VAL A 111 14.63 1.59 9.86
CA VAL A 111 13.90 1.17 11.07
C VAL A 111 13.11 2.30 11.73
N ASP A 112 13.43 3.55 11.41
CA ASP A 112 12.74 4.76 11.85
C ASP A 112 11.43 5.02 11.10
N LEU A 113 11.01 4.11 10.21
CA LEU A 113 9.67 4.09 9.59
C LEU A 113 8.61 3.42 10.48
N ILE A 114 8.96 3.09 11.74
CA ILE A 114 8.05 2.49 12.72
C ILE A 114 7.49 3.59 13.62
N ASP A 115 6.17 3.62 13.74
CA ASP A 115 5.45 4.58 14.59
C ASP A 115 4.74 3.89 15.77
N ASP A 116 4.58 4.63 16.86
CA ASP A 116 3.60 4.33 17.91
C ASP A 116 2.19 4.73 17.46
N SER A 117 1.25 3.80 17.54
CA SER A 117 -0.12 4.04 17.12
C SER A 117 -0.90 4.78 18.21
N THR A 118 -1.39 5.98 17.89
CA THR A 118 -2.19 6.80 18.82
C THR A 118 -3.69 6.73 18.53
N GLY A 119 -4.07 6.13 17.40
CA GLY A 119 -5.45 5.98 16.97
C GLY A 119 -5.58 5.14 15.70
N LEU A 120 -6.76 5.17 15.09
CA LEU A 120 -7.07 4.34 13.92
C LEU A 120 -6.24 4.74 12.68
N ILE A 121 -6.04 6.04 12.48
CA ILE A 121 -5.30 6.62 11.35
C ILE A 121 -4.21 7.60 11.80
N THR A 122 -3.93 7.64 13.10
CA THR A 122 -2.96 8.56 13.71
C THR A 122 -1.86 7.78 14.41
N SER A 123 -0.65 8.32 14.33
CA SER A 123 0.56 7.75 14.90
C SER A 123 1.55 8.86 15.26
N ILE A 124 2.59 8.52 16.01
CA ILE A 124 3.76 9.35 16.29
C ILE A 124 5.01 8.49 16.12
N ASP A 125 6.12 9.06 15.67
CA ASP A 125 7.37 8.32 15.46
C ASP A 125 7.76 7.53 16.72
N ALA A 126 8.19 6.27 16.55
CA ALA A 126 8.72 5.49 17.65
C ALA A 126 10.04 6.11 18.14
N ALA A 127 10.20 6.23 19.45
CA ALA A 127 11.45 6.69 20.03
C ALA A 127 12.48 5.53 20.10
N PHE A 128 13.76 5.86 20.05
CA PHE A 128 14.84 4.88 20.18
C PHE A 128 15.64 5.09 21.45
N THR A 129 16.12 3.99 22.04
CA THR A 129 16.96 4.02 23.24
C THR A 129 18.17 3.11 23.11
N ALA A 130 19.28 3.51 23.72
CA ALA A 130 20.49 2.69 23.84
C ALA A 130 20.43 1.70 25.03
N ASN A 131 19.33 1.67 25.79
CA ASN A 131 19.12 0.67 26.83
C ASN A 131 18.89 -0.72 26.22
N PHE A 132 19.14 -1.77 26.99
CA PHE A 132 18.86 -3.14 26.55
C PHE A 132 17.36 -3.41 26.33
N ASN A 133 16.46 -2.68 27.00
CA ASN A 133 15.02 -2.86 26.85
C ASN A 133 14.36 -1.53 26.46
N GLY A 134 13.32 -1.64 25.64
CA GLY A 134 12.40 -0.56 25.32
C GLY A 134 11.22 -0.48 26.29
N THR A 135 10.22 0.32 25.93
CA THR A 135 8.94 0.49 26.64
C THR A 135 7.79 0.43 25.64
N SER A 136 6.62 -0.02 26.07
CA SER A 136 5.45 -0.16 25.19
C SER A 136 4.46 1.02 25.24
N SER A 137 4.63 1.95 26.18
CA SER A 137 3.78 3.13 26.34
C SER A 137 4.49 4.21 27.18
N PRO A 138 5.06 5.26 26.58
CA PRO A 138 5.20 5.46 25.12
C PRO A 138 6.10 4.39 24.49
N LEU A 139 5.93 4.10 23.20
CA LEU A 139 6.78 3.15 22.49
C LEU A 139 8.22 3.66 22.43
N THR A 140 9.15 2.90 23.00
CA THR A 140 10.59 3.04 22.76
C THR A 140 11.16 1.72 22.29
N ILE A 141 11.99 1.74 21.25
CA ILE A 141 12.65 0.56 20.67
C ILE A 141 14.13 0.60 21.06
N SER A 142 14.64 -0.50 21.61
CA SER A 142 16.07 -0.65 21.89
C SER A 142 16.84 -0.78 20.58
N SER A 143 17.79 0.11 20.34
CA SER A 143 18.68 0.03 19.17
C SER A 143 19.72 -1.09 19.27
N ASN A 144 19.94 -1.67 20.45
CA ASN A 144 20.90 -2.77 20.64
C ASN A 144 20.51 -4.08 19.92
N TRP A 145 19.22 -4.25 19.61
CA TRP A 145 18.69 -5.46 18.97
C TRP A 145 18.39 -5.27 17.48
N LEU A 146 18.71 -4.09 16.94
CA LEU A 146 18.54 -3.77 15.54
C LEU A 146 19.83 -4.10 14.80
N TYR A 147 19.82 -5.18 14.03
CA TYR A 147 20.92 -5.58 13.16
C TYR A 147 20.54 -5.24 11.72
N THR A 148 21.32 -4.36 11.09
CA THR A 148 21.19 -3.94 9.68
C THR A 148 22.26 -4.59 8.81
#